data_AF-B5YBN7-F1
#
_entry.id   AF-B5YBN7-F1
#
_cell.length_a   1.000
_cell.length_b   1.000
_cell.length_c   1.000
_cell.angle_alpha   90.00
_cell.angle_beta   90.00
_cell.angle_gamma   90.00
#
_symmetry.space_group_name_H-M   'P 1'
#
loop_
_entity.id
_entity.type
_entity.pdbx_description
1 polymer ?
#
loop_
_entity_poly.entity_id
_entity_poly.type
_entity_poly.pdbx_seq_one_letter_code
_entity_poly.pdbx_strand_id
1 'polypeptide(L)'
;MRGLLIILIKFYKKFISPVLPKSCRFYPTCSTYALEAIERFGAFEGGILAIKRILRCHPFNPGGYDPVPTKEEFLELKLKRRKNK
;
A
#
# COMPACT_ATOMS: atom_id res chain seq x y z
N MET A 1 1.45 15.80 7.95
CA MET A 1 2.52 15.27 7.08
C MET A 1 2.01 14.20 6.09
N ARG A 2 0.97 14.44 5.28
CA ARG A 2 0.50 13.48 4.24
C ARG A 2 1.05 13.81 2.85
N GLY A 3 1.23 15.11 2.57
CA GLY A 3 1.57 15.63 1.24
C GLY A 3 2.89 15.10 0.67
N LEU A 4 3.97 15.04 1.46
CA LEU A 4 5.29 14.65 0.95
C LEU A 4 5.30 13.23 0.37
N LEU A 5 4.73 12.25 1.09
CA LEU A 5 4.66 10.87 0.60
C LEU A 5 3.77 10.74 -0.63
N ILE A 6 2.63 11.44 -0.66
CA ILE A 6 1.74 11.42 -1.82
C ILE A 6 2.45 12.02 -3.05
N ILE A 7 3.19 13.11 -2.88
CA ILE A 7 3.99 13.73 -3.95
C ILE A 7 5.04 12.75 -4.46
N LEU A 8 5.78 12.08 -3.57
CA LEU A 8 6.76 11.06 -3.95
C LEU A 8 6.15 9.89 -4.71
N ILE A 9 4.99 9.38 -4.27
CA ILE A 9 4.28 8.29 -4.96
C ILE A 9 3.77 8.74 -6.32
N LYS A 10 3.22 9.96 -6.42
CA LYS A 10 2.78 10.53 -7.70
C LYS A 10 3.96 10.74 -8.66
N PHE A 11 5.09 11.21 -8.15
CA PHE A 11 6.33 11.35 -8.91
C PHE A 11 6.81 9.99 -9.40
N TYR A 12 6.88 8.98 -8.53
CA TYR A 12 7.22 7.61 -8.89
C TYR A 12 6.29 7.05 -9.99
N LYS A 13 4.97 7.23 -9.82
CA LYS A 13 3.98 6.78 -10.81
C LYS A 13 4.12 7.50 -12.16
N LYS A 14 4.50 8.77 -12.17
CA LYS A 14 4.62 9.58 -13.39
C LYS A 14 5.93 9.33 -14.14
N PHE A 15 7.04 9.20 -13.44
CA PHE A 15 8.38 9.17 -14.05
C PHE A 15 9.00 7.77 -14.08
N ILE A 16 8.77 6.95 -13.05
CA ILE A 16 9.44 5.65 -12.91
C ILE A 16 8.54 4.51 -13.43
N SER A 17 7.24 4.55 -13.13
CA SER A 17 6.30 3.49 -13.53
C SER A 17 6.17 3.26 -15.04
N PRO A 18 6.31 4.26 -15.94
CA PRO A 18 6.26 4.01 -17.39
C PRO A 18 7.50 3.30 -17.94
N VAL A 19 8.64 3.42 -17.23
CA VAL A 19 9.93 2.84 -17.65
C VAL A 19 10.08 1.40 -17.15
N LEU A 20 9.44 1.07 -16.03
CA LEU A 20 9.49 -0.28 -15.47
C LEU A 20 8.47 -1.21 -16.17
N PRO A 21 8.82 -2.48 -16.40
CA PRO A 21 7.84 -3.47 -16.82
C PRO A 21 6.72 -3.59 -15.78
N LYS A 22 5.56 -4.10 -16.20
CA LYS A 22 4.42 -4.38 -15.30
C LYS A 22 4.79 -5.50 -14.32
N SER A 23 5.52 -5.16 -13.25
CA SER A 23 6.00 -6.11 -12.25
C SER A 23 5.04 -6.30 -11.08
N CYS A 24 4.03 -5.42 -10.97
CA CYS A 24 3.07 -5.52 -9.88
C CYS A 24 2.10 -6.69 -10.12
N ARG A 25 2.09 -7.64 -9.19
CA ARG A 25 1.25 -8.84 -9.26
C ARG A 25 -0.16 -8.64 -8.71
N PHE A 26 -0.38 -7.48 -8.11
CA PHE A 26 -1.48 -7.22 -7.21
C PHE A 26 -2.34 -6.09 -7.77
N TYR A 27 -3.66 -6.21 -7.61
CA TYR A 27 -4.62 -5.17 -7.95
C TYR A 27 -5.33 -4.67 -6.68
N PRO A 28 -5.43 -3.34 -6.46
CA PRO A 28 -4.76 -2.28 -7.21
C PRO A 28 -3.22 -2.36 -7.09
N THR A 29 -2.50 -1.72 -8.00
CA THR A 29 -1.02 -1.75 -8.03
C THR A 29 -0.41 -1.20 -6.73
N CYS A 30 0.81 -1.60 -6.38
CA CYS A 30 1.48 -1.15 -5.14
C CYS A 30 1.48 0.37 -4.96
N SER A 31 1.67 1.14 -6.03
CA SER A 31 1.65 2.61 -5.99
C SER A 31 0.26 3.17 -5.71
N THR A 32 -0.78 2.62 -6.34
CA THR A 32 -2.18 3.00 -6.08
C THR A 32 -2.60 2.60 -4.66
N TYR A 33 -2.26 1.38 -4.23
CA TYR A 33 -2.47 0.92 -2.86
C TYR A 33 -1.78 1.84 -1.84
N ALA A 34 -0.53 2.23 -2.10
CA ALA A 34 0.21 3.12 -1.21
C ALA A 34 -0.44 4.50 -1.10
N LEU A 35 -0.90 5.07 -2.22
CA LEU A 35 -1.59 6.35 -2.24
C LEU A 35 -2.89 6.29 -1.44
N GLU A 36 -3.74 5.29 -1.70
CA GLU A 36 -5.02 5.11 -1.00
C GLU A 36 -4.82 4.82 0.50
N ALA A 37 -3.82 4.01 0.86
CA ALA A 37 -3.49 3.72 2.25
C ALA A 37 -3.04 4.97 3.03
N ILE A 38 -2.18 5.80 2.42
CA ILE A 38 -1.71 7.05 3.03
C ILE A 38 -2.82 8.09 3.13
N GLU A 39 -3.72 8.16 2.14
CA GLU A 39 -4.89 9.02 2.18
C GLU A 39 -5.87 8.61 3.28
N ARG A 40 -6.14 7.31 3.43
CA ARG A 40 -7.11 6.77 4.40
C ARG A 40 -6.59 6.76 5.84
N PHE A 41 -5.34 6.36 6.05
CA PHE A 41 -4.76 6.10 7.39
C PHE A 41 -3.69 7.12 7.81
N GLY A 42 -3.24 7.98 6.90
CA GLY A 42 -2.13 8.91 7.13
C GLY A 42 -0.77 8.29 6.78
N ALA A 43 0.28 9.12 6.89
CA ALA A 43 1.63 8.78 6.44
C ALA A 43 2.25 7.57 7.14
N PHE A 44 2.06 7.45 8.46
CA PHE A 44 2.69 6.39 9.24
C PHE A 44 1.99 5.04 9.02
N GLU A 45 0.72 4.95 9.37
CA GLU A 45 -0.07 3.71 9.24
C GLU A 45 -0.25 3.30 7.78
N GLY A 46 -0.55 4.26 6.90
CA GLY A 46 -0.64 4.03 5.46
C GLY A 46 0.71 3.66 4.84
N GLY A 47 1.79 4.27 5.31
CA GLY A 47 3.15 3.92 4.92
C GLY A 47 3.52 2.49 5.31
N ILE A 48 3.19 2.05 6.53
CA ILE A 48 3.40 0.66 6.97
C ILE A 48 2.61 -0.31 6.11
N LEU A 49 1.34 -0.01 5.79
CA LEU A 49 0.52 -0.81 4.88
C LEU A 49 1.14 -0.90 3.47
N ALA A 50 1.58 0.24 2.93
CA ALA A 50 2.24 0.34 1.63
C ALA A 50 3.53 -0.51 1.58
N ILE A 51 4.40 -0.39 2.59
CA ILE A 51 5.64 -1.17 2.67
C ILE A 51 5.32 -2.67 2.74
N LYS A 52 4.36 -3.07 3.58
CA LYS A 52 3.90 -4.48 3.65
C LYS A 52 3.36 -4.99 2.33
N ARG A 53 2.71 -4.14 1.52
CA ARG A 53 2.23 -4.48 0.18
C ARG A 53 3.39 -4.70 -0.78
N ILE A 54 4.35 -3.78 -0.80
CA ILE A 54 5.53 -3.83 -1.66
C ILE A 54 6.34 -5.11 -1.37
N LEU A 55 6.60 -5.41 -0.09
CA LEU A 55 7.33 -6.62 0.31
C LEU A 55 6.61 -7.91 -0.09
N ARG A 56 5.27 -7.92 -0.11
CA ARG A 56 4.47 -9.07 -0.60
C ARG A 56 4.49 -9.19 -2.12
N CYS A 57 4.75 -8.10 -2.85
CA CYS A 57 4.71 -8.06 -4.30
C CYS A 57 6.04 -8.51 -4.94
N HIS A 58 6.33 -9.81 -4.88
CA HIS A 58 7.52 -10.43 -5.47
C HIS A 58 7.15 -11.51 -6.53
N PRO A 59 8.09 -11.92 -7.41
CA PRO A 59 7.81 -12.87 -8.50
C PRO A 59 7.26 -14.25 -8.10
N PHE A 60 7.44 -14.66 -6.85
CA PHE A 60 6.94 -15.94 -6.33
C PHE A 60 5.57 -15.84 -5.67
N ASN A 61 4.96 -14.65 -5.64
CA ASN A 61 3.59 -14.48 -5.19
C ASN A 61 2.66 -14.60 -6.42
N PRO A 62 1.57 -15.38 -6.37
CA PRO A 62 0.60 -15.40 -7.48
C PRO A 62 -0.03 -14.02 -7.72
N GLY A 63 -0.02 -13.15 -6.70
CA GLY A 63 -0.70 -11.88 -6.77
C GLY A 63 -2.21 -12.04 -6.58
N GLY A 64 -2.98 -11.06 -7.03
CA GLY A 64 -4.44 -11.07 -6.94
C GLY A 64 -5.06 -9.75 -6.47
N TYR A 65 -6.34 -9.79 -6.11
CA TYR A 65 -7.07 -8.65 -5.58
C TYR A 65 -6.78 -8.48 -4.07
N ASP A 66 -6.15 -7.38 -3.67
CA ASP A 66 -5.98 -7.03 -2.25
C ASP A 66 -6.07 -5.49 -2.12
N PRO A 67 -7.30 -4.97 -1.94
CA PRO A 67 -7.56 -3.55 -1.81
C PRO A 67 -7.08 -3.03 -0.46
N VAL A 68 -6.98 -1.71 -0.34
CA VAL A 68 -6.68 -1.09 0.96
C VAL A 68 -7.88 -1.37 1.88
N PRO A 69 -7.67 -1.87 3.12
CA PRO A 69 -8.76 -2.13 4.05
C PRO A 69 -9.49 -0.83 4.39
N THR A 70 -10.78 -0.92 4.68
CA THR A 70 -11.57 0.16 5.26
C THR A 70 -11.04 0.56 6.63
N LYS A 71 -11.51 1.69 7.17
CA LYS A 71 -11.04 2.15 8.49
C LYS A 71 -11.46 1.19 9.59
N GLU A 72 -12.65 0.62 9.43
CA GLU A 72 -13.28 -0.37 10.29
C GLU A 72 -12.45 -1.65 10.29
N GLU A 73 -12.18 -2.25 9.12
CA GLU A 73 -11.37 -3.46 9.00
C GLU A 73 -9.96 -3.27 9.56
N PHE A 74 -9.37 -2.09 9.33
CA PHE A 74 -8.05 -1.79 9.87
C PHE A 74 -8.03 -1.68 11.40
N LEU A 75 -9.08 -1.08 11.98
CA LEU A 75 -9.25 -1.01 13.43
C LEU A 75 -9.42 -2.41 14.02
N GLU A 76 -10.24 -3.25 13.39
CA GLU A 76 -10.40 -4.65 13.79
C GLU A 76 -9.08 -5.42 13.76
N LEU A 77 -8.27 -5.26 12.72
CA LEU A 77 -6.94 -5.86 12.63
C LEU A 77 -6.01 -5.38 13.75
N LYS A 78 -6.07 -4.09 14.11
CA LYS A 78 -5.30 -3.55 15.24
C LYS A 78 -5.76 -4.13 16.58
N LEU A 79 -7.06 -4.25 16.79
CA LEU A 79 -7.63 -4.84 18.00
C LEU A 79 -7.27 -6.32 18.14
N LYS A 80 -7.34 -7.11 17.04
CA LYS A 80 -6.91 -8.52 17.03
C LYS A 80 -5.43 -8.66 17.38
N ARG A 81 -4.56 -7.82 16.80
CA ARG A 81 -3.11 -7.80 17.13
C ARG A 81 -2.84 -7.44 18.59
N ARG A 82 -3.64 -6.55 19.20
CA ARG A 82 -3.53 -6.22 20.63
C ARG A 82 -3.99 -7.37 21.52
N LYS A 83 -5.04 -8.12 21.14
CA LYS A 83 -5.52 -9.28 21.91
C LYS A 83 -4.59 -10.49 21.86
N ASN A 84 -3.81 -10.63 20.77
CA ASN A 84 -2.88 -11.75 20.57
C ASN A 84 -1.46 -11.46 21.08
N LYS A 85 -1.23 -10.31 21.73
CA LYS A 85 0.07 -9.92 22.30
C LYS A 85 -0.04 -9.92 23.81
#